data_AF-A0A1F9QL20-F1
#
_entry.id   AF-A0A1F9QL20-F1
#
_cell.length_a   1.000
_cell.length_b   1.000
_cell.length_c   1.000
_cell.angle_alpha   90.00
_cell.angle_beta   90.00
_cell.angle_gamma   90.00
#
_symmetry.space_group_name_H-M   'P 1'
#
loop_
_entity.id
_entity.type
_entity.pdbx_description
1 polymer ?
#
loop_
_entity_poly.entity_id
_entity_poly.type
_entity_poly.pdbx_seq_one_letter_code
_entity_poly.pdbx_strand_id
1 'polypeptide(L)'
;MKKLNIVLSLLLLAAAPALAGKDKAAGEAVVLPDVEMIDVPTAGILDYYGFMVKTRFYSDGGVLGALNFGVLERLNLGAAMTIDKLVGSDSGIKMRKPEIQVKFRFYDGGYYIPAAAVGYDGQGYYYNPVSKKYLEKGKGLYLVGSKEIGVPSLVLHGGLNVPDFDNNYLFGFLGVNYTLEDKIAFMLELDNMFHSNDPSRLNAGTRIYITPYFQLDLAMREIGRNGKFDNGDSRKAERIVQMRYNTSF
;
A
#
# COMPACT_ATOMS: atom_id res chain seq x y z
N MET A 1 -9.54 28.32 7.14
CA MET A 1 -8.61 27.21 7.47
C MET A 1 -8.70 26.01 6.52
N LYS A 2 -9.80 25.77 5.78
CA LYS A 2 -9.91 24.64 4.82
C LYS A 2 -9.04 24.74 3.55
N LYS A 3 -8.69 25.95 3.09
CA LYS A 3 -7.91 26.17 1.87
C LYS A 3 -6.39 25.91 2.04
N LEU A 4 -5.89 25.86 3.27
CA LEU A 4 -4.45 25.72 3.54
C LEU A 4 -3.96 24.27 3.40
N ASN A 5 -4.81 23.28 3.68
CA ASN A 5 -4.45 21.86 3.63
C ASN A 5 -4.35 21.29 2.20
N ILE A 6 -5.13 21.84 1.25
CA ILE A 6 -5.06 21.48 -0.17
C ILE A 6 -3.81 22.08 -0.81
N VAL A 7 -3.44 23.30 -0.42
CA VAL A 7 -2.23 23.96 -0.91
C VAL A 7 -0.97 23.25 -0.41
N LEU A 8 -0.95 22.78 0.84
CA LEU A 8 0.22 22.08 1.39
C LEU A 8 0.49 20.72 0.74
N SER A 9 -0.57 20.03 0.30
CA SER A 9 -0.46 18.76 -0.43
C SER A 9 -0.10 18.95 -1.91
N LEU A 10 -0.61 20.00 -2.55
CA LEU A 10 -0.13 20.44 -3.87
C LEU A 10 1.33 20.92 -3.83
N LEU A 11 1.77 21.58 -2.75
CA LEU A 11 3.16 21.97 -2.56
C LEU A 11 4.10 20.78 -2.29
N LEU A 12 3.62 19.72 -1.63
CA LEU A 12 4.40 18.49 -1.47
C LEU A 12 4.50 17.68 -2.77
N LEU A 13 3.47 17.70 -3.64
CA LEU A 13 3.63 17.21 -5.02
C LEU A 13 4.59 18.09 -5.84
N ALA A 14 4.63 19.40 -5.59
CA ALA A 14 5.51 20.35 -6.28
C ALA A 14 6.94 20.44 -5.71
N ALA A 15 7.24 19.82 -4.56
CA ALA A 15 8.57 19.80 -3.94
C ALA A 15 9.46 18.61 -4.38
N ALA A 16 8.89 17.66 -5.14
CA ALA A 16 9.65 16.57 -5.76
C ALA A 16 10.67 16.96 -6.88
N PRO A 17 10.63 18.13 -7.56
CA PRO A 17 11.56 18.42 -8.65
C PRO A 17 12.95 18.88 -8.20
N ALA A 18 13.16 19.20 -6.91
CA ALA A 18 14.44 19.74 -6.42
C ALA A 18 15.44 18.67 -5.93
N LEU A 19 15.03 17.41 -5.81
CA LEU A 19 15.86 16.30 -5.30
C LEU A 19 16.02 15.21 -6.37
N ALA A 20 16.37 15.58 -7.60
CA ALA A 20 16.64 14.60 -8.66
C ALA A 20 18.01 13.93 -8.44
N GLY A 21 18.00 12.68 -7.99
CA GLY A 21 19.17 11.80 -7.97
C GLY A 21 19.46 11.24 -9.36
N LYS A 22 20.70 10.77 -9.60
CA LYS A 22 21.07 10.08 -10.84
C LYS A 22 20.61 8.62 -10.75
N ASP A 23 19.70 8.22 -11.63
CA ASP A 23 19.33 6.81 -11.80
C ASP A 23 20.58 6.01 -12.20
N LYS A 24 20.96 5.00 -11.42
CA LYS A 24 21.97 4.03 -11.84
C LYS A 24 21.35 3.12 -12.92
N ALA A 25 22.05 2.97 -14.04
CA ALA A 25 21.81 1.88 -14.97
C ALA A 25 21.96 0.55 -14.21
N ALA A 26 20.86 -0.18 -14.06
CA ALA A 26 20.80 -1.41 -13.28
C ALA A 26 21.60 -2.52 -13.98
N GLY A 27 22.76 -2.85 -13.42
CA GLY A 27 23.41 -4.15 -13.58
C GLY A 27 22.94 -5.07 -12.46
N GLU A 28 22.29 -6.17 -12.85
CA GLU A 28 22.01 -7.40 -12.08
C GLU A 28 22.00 -7.31 -10.54
N ALA A 29 20.96 -6.67 -10.00
CA ALA A 29 20.34 -7.09 -8.76
C ALA A 29 18.82 -7.09 -8.99
N VAL A 30 18.25 -8.26 -9.26
CA VAL A 30 16.82 -8.45 -9.59
C VAL A 30 16.00 -8.37 -8.31
N VAL A 31 15.94 -7.20 -7.68
CA VAL A 31 14.90 -6.92 -6.68
C VAL A 31 13.64 -6.58 -7.47
N LEU A 32 12.67 -7.49 -7.43
CA LEU A 32 11.39 -7.28 -8.10
C LEU A 32 10.73 -6.00 -7.56
N PRO A 33 10.16 -5.16 -8.45
CA PRO A 33 9.60 -3.87 -8.06
C PRO A 33 8.49 -4.05 -7.02
N ASP A 34 8.58 -3.30 -5.93
CA ASP A 34 7.58 -3.33 -4.87
C ASP A 34 6.26 -2.78 -5.42
N VAL A 35 5.24 -3.62 -5.56
CA VAL A 35 3.90 -3.22 -6.04
C VAL A 35 3.10 -2.44 -4.99
N GLU A 36 3.47 -2.57 -3.72
CA GLU A 36 2.87 -1.86 -2.60
C GLU A 36 3.88 -1.85 -1.45
N MET A 37 3.73 -0.87 -0.56
CA MET A 37 4.45 -0.81 0.70
C MET A 37 3.67 -1.60 1.76
N ILE A 38 3.23 -0.98 2.86
CA ILE A 38 2.35 -1.58 3.87
C ILE A 38 0.91 -1.49 3.36
N ASP A 39 0.34 -0.29 3.28
CA ASP A 39 -1.01 -0.04 2.78
C ASP A 39 -1.03 0.91 1.58
N VAL A 40 0.08 1.60 1.29
CA VAL A 40 0.19 2.54 0.18
C VAL A 40 0.57 1.78 -1.11
N PRO A 41 -0.22 1.91 -2.19
CA PRO A 41 0.18 1.37 -3.48
C PRO A 41 1.36 2.17 -4.01
N THR A 42 2.20 1.53 -4.82
CA THR A 42 3.25 2.19 -5.60
C THR A 42 2.88 2.14 -7.08
N ALA A 43 3.57 2.92 -7.92
CA ALA A 43 3.56 2.71 -9.36
C ALA A 43 4.24 1.38 -9.77
N GLY A 44 4.87 0.64 -8.85
CA GLY A 44 5.41 -0.71 -9.04
C GLY A 44 4.40 -1.67 -9.66
N ILE A 45 4.83 -2.47 -10.63
CA ILE A 45 4.00 -3.48 -11.29
C ILE A 45 4.80 -4.77 -11.49
N LEU A 46 4.11 -5.91 -11.49
CA LEU A 46 4.76 -7.18 -11.80
C LEU A 46 5.04 -7.23 -13.30
N ASP A 47 6.14 -7.87 -13.67
CA ASP A 47 6.45 -8.13 -15.07
C ASP A 47 5.45 -9.13 -15.68
N TYR A 48 5.42 -9.21 -17.01
CA TYR A 48 4.58 -10.17 -17.70
C TYR A 48 4.96 -11.61 -17.27
N TYR A 49 3.97 -12.45 -16.99
CA TYR A 49 4.12 -13.75 -16.32
C TYR A 49 4.65 -13.70 -14.87
N GLY A 50 4.74 -12.50 -14.29
CA GLY A 50 5.01 -12.29 -12.88
C GLY A 50 3.84 -12.76 -12.02
N PHE A 51 4.16 -13.36 -10.89
CA PHE A 51 3.22 -13.87 -9.91
C PHE A 51 3.64 -13.45 -8.51
N MET A 52 2.68 -12.99 -7.71
CA MET A 52 2.87 -12.64 -6.31
C MET A 52 1.81 -13.31 -5.44
N VAL A 53 2.28 -13.93 -4.36
CA VAL A 53 1.45 -14.35 -3.23
C VAL A 53 1.80 -13.49 -2.03
N LYS A 54 0.77 -12.93 -1.40
CA LYS A 54 0.89 -12.17 -0.16
C LYS A 54 0.06 -12.85 0.92
N THR A 55 0.65 -13.00 2.10
CA THR A 55 -0.06 -13.40 3.32
C THR A 55 0.24 -12.39 4.41
N ARG A 56 -0.79 -11.75 4.94
CA ARG A 56 -0.70 -10.74 5.98
C ARG A 56 -1.46 -11.20 7.22
N PHE A 57 -0.77 -11.25 8.35
CA PHE A 57 -1.34 -11.46 9.68
C PHE A 57 -1.54 -10.11 10.34
N TYR A 58 -2.73 -9.89 10.90
CA TYR A 58 -3.09 -8.67 11.58
C TYR A 58 -3.79 -8.98 12.92
N SER A 59 -4.21 -7.95 13.65
CA SER A 59 -4.75 -8.11 15.01
C SER A 59 -5.97 -9.04 15.06
N ASP A 60 -6.26 -9.57 16.24
CA ASP A 60 -7.41 -10.46 16.50
C ASP A 60 -7.38 -11.77 15.70
N GLY A 61 -6.19 -12.21 15.29
CA GLY A 61 -6.00 -13.49 14.63
C GLY A 61 -6.40 -13.52 13.15
N GLY A 62 -6.57 -12.34 12.55
CA GLY A 62 -6.97 -12.22 11.17
C GLY A 62 -5.83 -12.49 10.19
N VAL A 63 -6.18 -13.13 9.07
CA VAL A 63 -5.26 -13.43 7.97
C VAL A 63 -5.86 -12.92 6.67
N LEU A 64 -5.06 -12.17 5.92
CA LEU A 64 -5.36 -11.74 4.56
C LEU A 64 -4.45 -12.49 3.61
N GLY A 65 -5.05 -13.23 2.68
CA GLY A 65 -4.37 -13.82 1.53
C GLY A 65 -4.64 -12.99 0.29
N ALA A 66 -3.61 -12.72 -0.51
CA ALA A 66 -3.77 -12.04 -1.79
C ALA A 66 -2.89 -12.68 -2.86
N LEU A 67 -3.40 -12.67 -4.10
CA LEU A 67 -2.74 -13.15 -5.29
C LEU A 67 -2.71 -12.03 -6.32
N ASN A 68 -1.60 -11.86 -7.02
CA ASN A 68 -1.45 -10.88 -8.07
C ASN A 68 -0.66 -11.45 -9.25
N PHE A 69 -1.09 -11.16 -10.47
CA PHE A 69 -0.55 -11.70 -11.71
C PHE A 69 -0.30 -10.56 -12.69
N GLY A 70 0.89 -10.53 -13.30
CA GLY A 70 1.21 -9.69 -14.45
C GLY A 70 0.65 -10.31 -15.72
N VAL A 71 -0.58 -9.92 -16.08
CA VAL A 71 -1.34 -10.53 -17.18
C VAL A 71 -0.96 -9.95 -18.54
N LEU A 72 -0.53 -8.70 -18.58
CA LEU A 72 0.07 -8.07 -19.76
C LEU A 72 1.24 -7.20 -19.30
N GLU A 73 2.06 -6.75 -20.24
CA GLU A 73 2.98 -5.66 -19.98
C GLU A 73 2.22 -4.48 -19.37
N ARG A 74 2.61 -4.08 -18.16
CA ARG A 74 2.03 -2.96 -17.41
C ARG A 74 0.59 -3.17 -16.90
N LEU A 75 0.03 -4.38 -16.94
CA LEU A 75 -1.29 -4.68 -16.35
C LEU A 75 -1.21 -5.85 -15.37
N ASN A 76 -1.56 -5.54 -14.12
CA ASN A 76 -1.69 -6.52 -13.05
C ASN A 76 -3.14 -6.75 -12.67
N LEU A 77 -3.51 -8.01 -12.52
CA LEU A 77 -4.78 -8.45 -11.97
C LEU A 77 -4.54 -9.26 -10.71
N GLY A 78 -5.36 -9.04 -9.69
CA GLY A 78 -5.25 -9.75 -8.43
C GLY A 78 -6.57 -9.88 -7.70
N ALA A 79 -6.54 -10.68 -6.64
CA ALA A 79 -7.64 -10.84 -5.71
C ALA A 79 -7.09 -10.99 -4.30
N ALA A 80 -7.79 -10.42 -3.33
CA ALA A 80 -7.49 -10.54 -1.92
C ALA A 80 -8.70 -11.07 -1.17
N MET A 81 -8.47 -11.85 -0.13
CA MET A 81 -9.52 -12.36 0.75
C MET A 81 -9.03 -12.35 2.18
N THR A 82 -9.93 -12.00 3.08
CA THR A 82 -9.65 -11.91 4.51
C THR A 82 -10.42 -12.97 5.27
N ILE A 83 -9.76 -13.60 6.24
CA ILE A 83 -10.35 -14.55 7.18
C ILE A 83 -10.05 -14.04 8.59
N ASP A 84 -11.09 -13.68 9.32
CA ASP A 84 -10.96 -13.17 10.69
C ASP A 84 -10.87 -14.35 11.66
N LYS A 85 -10.09 -14.18 12.73
CA LYS A 85 -9.92 -15.17 13.82
C LYS A 85 -9.43 -16.56 13.33
N LEU A 86 -8.63 -16.58 12.27
CA LEU A 86 -8.04 -17.83 11.77
C LEU A 86 -6.92 -18.33 12.70
N VAL A 87 -6.16 -17.42 13.29
CA VAL A 87 -5.02 -17.73 14.16
C VAL A 87 -5.33 -17.30 15.59
N GLY A 88 -5.29 -18.22 16.55
CA GLY A 88 -5.52 -17.92 17.97
C GLY A 88 -6.45 -18.94 18.62
N SER A 89 -6.92 -18.63 19.83
CA SER A 89 -7.83 -19.47 20.62
C SER A 89 -9.30 -19.07 20.50
N ASP A 90 -9.59 -18.10 19.65
CA ASP A 90 -10.89 -17.44 19.57
C ASP A 90 -11.83 -18.27 18.69
N SER A 91 -13.04 -18.57 19.17
CA SER A 91 -14.00 -19.39 18.41
C SER A 91 -14.79 -18.53 17.41
N GLY A 92 -14.92 -19.00 16.16
CA GLY A 92 -15.77 -18.39 15.14
C GLY A 92 -15.00 -17.74 14.00
N ILE A 93 -14.33 -18.57 13.20
CA ILE A 93 -13.65 -18.19 11.95
C ILE A 93 -14.67 -17.56 11.00
N LYS A 94 -14.37 -16.36 10.49
CA LYS A 94 -15.25 -15.65 9.55
C LYS A 94 -14.50 -15.35 8.27
N MET A 95 -14.92 -16.00 7.18
CA MET A 95 -14.43 -15.68 5.85
C MET A 95 -15.16 -14.46 5.30
N ARG A 96 -14.41 -13.52 4.72
CA ARG A 96 -14.92 -12.34 4.04
C ARG A 96 -14.95 -12.57 2.54
N LYS A 97 -15.79 -11.82 1.84
CA LYS A 97 -15.86 -11.89 0.38
C LYS A 97 -14.50 -11.50 -0.22
N PRO A 98 -14.06 -12.17 -1.29
CA PRO A 98 -12.86 -11.76 -2.00
C PRO A 98 -13.10 -10.40 -2.68
N GLU A 99 -12.06 -9.58 -2.68
CA GLU A 99 -12.02 -8.27 -3.33
C GLU A 99 -11.04 -8.31 -4.49
N ILE A 100 -11.36 -7.61 -5.57
CA ILE A 100 -10.52 -7.56 -6.77
C ILE A 100 -9.49 -6.44 -6.67
N GLN A 101 -8.36 -6.66 -7.33
CA GLN A 101 -7.28 -5.70 -7.47
C GLN A 101 -6.89 -5.60 -8.94
N VAL A 102 -6.81 -4.37 -9.45
CA VAL A 102 -6.38 -4.09 -10.82
C VAL A 102 -5.38 -2.96 -10.77
N LYS A 103 -4.28 -3.07 -11.50
CA LYS A 103 -3.33 -1.96 -11.62
C LYS A 103 -2.80 -1.88 -13.04
N PHE A 104 -2.84 -0.68 -13.60
CA PHE A 104 -2.28 -0.36 -14.90
C PHE A 104 -1.25 0.75 -14.79
N ARG A 105 0.01 0.46 -15.17
CA ARG A 105 1.09 1.45 -15.23
C ARG A 105 1.11 2.10 -16.62
N PHE A 106 0.55 3.30 -16.72
CA PHE A 106 0.49 4.01 -18.00
C PHE A 106 1.77 4.79 -18.32
N TYR A 107 2.66 5.01 -17.34
CA TYR A 107 3.92 5.72 -17.55
C TYR A 107 5.04 5.19 -16.65
N ASP A 108 6.20 4.87 -17.23
CA ASP A 108 7.33 4.25 -16.51
C ASP A 108 8.19 5.25 -15.72
N GLY A 109 7.91 6.54 -15.88
CA GLY A 109 8.72 7.60 -15.30
C GLY A 109 9.81 8.05 -16.25
N GLY A 110 10.42 9.17 -15.89
CA GLY A 110 11.58 9.71 -16.57
C GLY A 110 12.33 10.64 -15.64
N TYR A 111 13.36 11.29 -16.17
CA TYR A 111 14.25 12.12 -15.36
C TYR A 111 13.51 13.21 -14.57
N TYR A 112 12.47 13.83 -15.15
CA TYR A 112 11.68 14.87 -14.48
C TYR A 112 10.34 14.37 -13.93
N ILE A 113 9.70 13.41 -14.60
CA ILE A 113 8.32 12.99 -14.31
C ILE A 113 8.34 11.65 -13.55
N PRO A 114 7.63 11.51 -12.42
CA PRO A 114 7.55 10.25 -11.69
C PRO A 114 6.88 9.14 -12.54
N ALA A 115 7.20 7.89 -12.26
CA ALA A 115 6.43 6.76 -12.78
C ALA A 115 4.99 6.86 -12.29
N ALA A 116 4.00 6.55 -13.13
CA ALA A 116 2.60 6.74 -12.79
C ALA A 116 1.74 5.51 -13.13
N ALA A 117 0.86 5.17 -12.20
CA ALA A 117 -0.08 4.06 -12.36
C ALA A 117 -1.46 4.44 -11.83
N VAL A 118 -2.48 3.86 -12.47
CA VAL A 118 -3.87 3.88 -11.99
C VAL A 118 -4.25 2.47 -11.56
N GLY A 119 -5.05 2.35 -10.52
CA GLY A 119 -5.52 1.04 -10.10
C GLY A 119 -6.80 1.09 -9.29
N TYR A 120 -7.35 -0.08 -9.06
CA TYR A 120 -8.47 -0.31 -8.18
C TYR A 120 -8.07 -1.33 -7.12
N ASP A 121 -8.34 -1.04 -5.85
CA ASP A 121 -8.19 -1.99 -4.75
C ASP A 121 -9.41 -1.96 -3.84
N GLY A 122 -10.22 -3.02 -3.91
CA GLY A 122 -11.43 -3.16 -3.09
C GLY A 122 -11.15 -3.64 -1.66
N GLN A 123 -9.93 -4.10 -1.35
CA GLN A 123 -9.64 -4.73 -0.06
C GLN A 123 -9.53 -3.69 1.05
N GLY A 124 -10.51 -3.66 1.95
CA GLY A 124 -10.47 -2.91 3.20
C GLY A 124 -10.01 -3.75 4.41
N TYR A 125 -10.01 -3.14 5.59
CA TYR A 125 -9.68 -3.79 6.86
C TYR A 125 -10.80 -3.56 7.88
N TYR A 126 -10.87 -4.46 8.88
CA TYR A 126 -11.89 -4.48 9.93
C TYR A 126 -13.32 -4.51 9.37
N TYR A 127 -13.80 -5.69 8.97
CA TYR A 127 -15.12 -5.83 8.37
C TYR A 127 -16.23 -5.80 9.42
N ASN A 128 -17.13 -4.83 9.33
CA ASN A 128 -18.32 -4.76 10.17
C ASN A 128 -19.48 -5.59 9.54
N PRO A 129 -19.93 -6.66 10.22
CA PRO A 129 -21.00 -7.53 9.69
C PRO A 129 -22.38 -6.87 9.67
N VAL A 130 -22.64 -5.88 10.52
CA VAL A 130 -23.95 -5.19 10.62
C VAL A 130 -24.14 -4.26 9.44
N SER A 131 -23.14 -3.39 9.18
CA SER A 131 -23.19 -2.44 8.06
C SER A 131 -22.73 -3.06 6.73
N LYS A 132 -22.18 -4.28 6.75
CA LYS A 132 -21.57 -4.97 5.59
C LYS A 132 -20.49 -4.13 4.89
N LYS A 133 -19.80 -3.29 5.64
CA LYS A 133 -18.73 -2.40 5.15
C LYS A 133 -17.46 -2.60 5.98
N TYR A 134 -16.32 -2.40 5.35
CA TYR A 134 -15.05 -2.28 6.06
C TYR A 134 -15.01 -0.94 6.81
N LEU A 135 -14.57 -0.97 8.08
CA LEU A 135 -14.37 0.25 8.86
C LEU A 135 -13.22 1.06 8.27
N GLU A 136 -12.15 0.39 7.85
CA GLU A 136 -11.11 0.97 7.03
C GLU A 136 -11.34 0.55 5.58
N LYS A 137 -11.79 1.48 4.75
CA LYS A 137 -12.07 1.17 3.35
C LYS A 137 -10.78 0.87 2.59
N GLY A 138 -10.89 0.02 1.57
CA GLY A 138 -9.83 -0.15 0.59
C GLY A 138 -9.57 1.15 -0.17
N LYS A 139 -8.49 1.21 -0.95
CA LYS A 139 -8.16 2.44 -1.70
C LYS A 139 -9.25 2.79 -2.74
N GLY A 140 -10.01 1.80 -3.22
CA GLY A 140 -10.93 1.97 -4.33
C GLY A 140 -10.15 2.36 -5.58
N LEU A 141 -10.64 3.33 -6.36
CA LEU A 141 -9.90 3.84 -7.51
C LEU A 141 -8.78 4.77 -7.05
N TYR A 142 -7.54 4.52 -7.46
CA TYR A 142 -6.38 5.33 -7.08
C TYR A 142 -5.50 5.69 -8.26
N LEU A 143 -4.80 6.81 -8.12
CA LEU A 143 -3.70 7.26 -8.96
C LEU A 143 -2.46 7.39 -8.07
N VAL A 144 -1.34 6.81 -8.50
CA VAL A 144 -0.08 6.85 -7.76
C VAL A 144 1.07 7.25 -8.67
N GLY A 145 1.93 8.12 -8.14
CA GLY A 145 3.26 8.42 -8.67
C GLY A 145 4.36 7.81 -7.79
N SER A 146 5.42 7.27 -8.39
CA SER A 146 6.64 6.82 -7.70
C SER A 146 7.88 7.47 -8.29
N LYS A 147 8.83 7.90 -7.46
CA LYS A 147 10.11 8.44 -7.93
C LYS A 147 11.21 8.34 -6.88
N GLU A 148 12.41 7.97 -7.33
CA GLU A 148 13.61 8.06 -6.52
C GLU A 148 14.02 9.52 -6.29
N ILE A 149 14.33 9.88 -5.04
CA ILE A 149 14.55 11.27 -4.62
C ILE A 149 15.94 11.47 -4.01
N GLY A 150 16.90 11.94 -4.81
CA GLY A 150 18.17 12.56 -4.38
C GLY A 150 19.20 11.63 -3.75
N VAL A 151 18.73 10.67 -2.95
CA VAL A 151 19.48 9.61 -2.29
C VAL A 151 19.17 8.31 -3.03
N PRO A 152 20.20 7.57 -3.47
CA PRO A 152 20.01 6.27 -4.09
C PRO A 152 19.13 5.35 -3.24
N SER A 153 18.20 4.65 -3.88
CA SER A 153 17.28 3.70 -3.22
C SER A 153 16.29 4.32 -2.23
N LEU A 154 16.18 5.66 -2.16
CA LEU A 154 15.12 6.37 -1.45
C LEU A 154 14.01 6.75 -2.43
N VAL A 155 12.89 6.05 -2.37
CA VAL A 155 11.77 6.25 -3.29
C VAL A 155 10.59 6.88 -2.57
N LEU A 156 10.05 7.94 -3.19
CA LEU A 156 8.84 8.62 -2.78
C LEU A 156 7.67 8.08 -3.58
N HIS A 157 6.56 7.82 -2.90
CA HIS A 157 5.29 7.39 -3.45
C HIS A 157 4.22 8.38 -3.01
N GLY A 158 3.40 8.87 -3.93
CA GLY A 158 2.36 9.82 -3.60
C GLY A 158 1.18 9.68 -4.54
N GLY A 159 -0.02 9.90 -4.03
CA GLY A 159 -1.20 9.69 -4.84
C GLY A 159 -2.50 10.11 -4.21
N LEU A 160 -3.56 9.85 -4.97
CA LEU A 160 -4.94 10.15 -4.61
C LEU A 160 -5.78 8.91 -4.78
N ASN A 161 -6.79 8.74 -3.93
CA ASN A 161 -7.70 7.62 -4.02
C ASN A 161 -9.15 7.99 -3.69
N VAL A 162 -10.09 7.25 -4.27
CA VAL A 162 -11.54 7.35 -4.06
C VAL A 162 -12.03 5.97 -3.62
N PRO A 163 -12.18 5.75 -2.30
CA PRO A 163 -12.45 4.43 -1.71
C PRO A 163 -13.89 3.95 -1.94
N ASP A 164 -14.82 4.88 -2.14
CA ASP A 164 -16.24 4.61 -2.31
C ASP A 164 -16.83 5.67 -3.25
N PHE A 165 -17.53 5.22 -4.30
CA PHE A 165 -18.18 6.10 -5.27
C PHE A 165 -19.48 6.70 -4.73
N ASP A 166 -19.99 6.22 -3.58
CA ASP A 166 -21.21 6.73 -2.98
C ASP A 166 -21.07 8.18 -2.47
N ASN A 167 -19.90 8.51 -1.88
CA ASN A 167 -19.69 9.79 -1.19
C ASN A 167 -18.70 10.74 -1.92
N ASN A 168 -18.08 10.29 -3.03
CA ASN A 168 -17.11 11.06 -3.83
C ASN A 168 -15.98 11.73 -3.01
N TYR A 169 -15.55 11.11 -1.91
CA TYR A 169 -14.44 11.64 -1.11
C TYR A 169 -13.10 11.28 -1.74
N LEU A 170 -12.28 12.30 -1.98
CA LEU A 170 -10.92 12.18 -2.53
C LEU A 170 -9.89 12.21 -1.40
N PHE A 171 -9.24 11.09 -1.15
CA PHE A 171 -8.18 10.99 -0.16
C PHE A 171 -6.82 11.11 -0.80
N GLY A 172 -5.85 11.55 -0.01
CA GLY A 172 -4.44 11.55 -0.40
C GLY A 172 -3.63 10.57 0.43
N PHE A 173 -2.55 10.08 -0.16
CA PHE A 173 -1.58 9.26 0.54
C PHE A 173 -0.15 9.61 0.10
N LEU A 174 0.79 9.35 1.00
CA LEU A 174 2.22 9.54 0.81
C LEU A 174 2.95 8.35 1.44
N GLY A 175 3.95 7.82 0.76
CA GLY A 175 4.80 6.74 1.24
C GLY A 175 6.25 7.03 0.89
N VAL A 176 7.18 6.72 1.79
CA VAL A 176 8.61 6.76 1.52
C VAL A 176 9.18 5.41 1.90
N ASN A 177 9.94 4.80 1.00
CA ASN A 177 10.76 3.64 1.30
C ASN A 177 12.24 3.92 1.02
N TYR A 178 13.10 3.39 1.88
CA TYR A 178 14.55 3.44 1.71
C TYR A 178 15.09 2.02 1.74
N THR A 179 15.63 1.55 0.63
CA THR A 179 16.20 0.20 0.49
C THR A 179 17.71 0.25 0.70
N LEU A 180 18.20 -0.46 1.72
CA LEU A 180 19.61 -0.58 2.04
C LEU A 180 20.16 -1.90 1.50
N GLU A 181 21.10 -1.80 0.57
CA GLU A 181 21.81 -2.92 -0.06
C GLU A 181 20.91 -4.06 -0.57
N ASP A 182 19.70 -3.75 -1.03
CA ASP A 182 18.74 -4.75 -1.53
C ASP A 182 18.37 -5.86 -0.52
N LYS A 183 18.67 -5.64 0.78
CA LYS A 183 18.44 -6.61 1.87
C LYS A 183 17.36 -6.18 2.84
N ILE A 184 17.28 -4.87 3.12
CA ILE A 184 16.36 -4.31 4.10
C ILE A 184 15.80 -3.01 3.55
N ALA A 185 14.47 -2.87 3.53
CA ALA A 185 13.81 -1.61 3.21
C ALA A 185 13.05 -1.06 4.43
N PHE A 186 13.27 0.20 4.75
CA PHE A 186 12.51 0.93 5.75
C PHE A 186 11.36 1.67 5.06
N MET A 187 10.17 1.59 5.63
CA MET A 187 8.94 2.11 5.04
C MET A 187 8.24 3.04 6.03
N LEU A 188 7.78 4.20 5.55
CA LEU A 188 6.95 5.14 6.28
C LEU A 188 5.79 5.58 5.39
N GLU A 189 4.57 5.54 5.90
CA GLU A 189 3.37 5.92 5.15
C GLU A 189 2.50 6.87 5.93
N LEU A 190 1.98 7.87 5.23
CA LEU A 190 0.89 8.72 5.68
C LEU A 190 -0.29 8.49 4.74
N ASP A 191 -1.33 7.84 5.25
CA ASP A 191 -2.52 7.49 4.48
C ASP A 191 -3.73 8.30 4.94
N ASN A 192 -4.76 8.34 4.10
CA ASN A 192 -6.07 8.92 4.39
C ASN A 192 -6.04 10.43 4.74
N MET A 193 -5.30 11.19 3.94
CA MET A 193 -5.21 12.65 4.08
C MET A 193 -6.49 13.36 3.58
N PHE A 194 -6.69 14.59 4.06
CA PHE A 194 -7.70 15.58 3.63
C PHE A 194 -9.10 15.52 4.24
N HIS A 195 -9.48 14.45 4.93
CA HIS A 195 -10.81 14.36 5.56
C HIS A 195 -10.72 14.20 7.08
N SER A 196 -11.62 14.89 7.80
CA SER A 196 -11.68 14.84 9.26
C SER A 196 -12.47 13.64 9.80
N ASN A 197 -13.42 13.13 9.01
CA ASN A 197 -14.29 12.03 9.40
C ASN A 197 -13.55 10.69 9.37
N ASP A 198 -12.54 10.57 8.50
CA ASP A 198 -11.65 9.43 8.48
C ASP A 198 -10.20 9.95 8.62
N PRO A 199 -9.65 9.93 9.84
CA PRO A 199 -8.42 10.65 10.15
C PRO A 199 -7.21 9.96 9.51
N SER A 200 -6.20 10.78 9.22
CA SER A 200 -4.94 10.32 8.66
C SER A 200 -4.24 9.29 9.55
N ARG A 201 -3.61 8.31 8.89
CA ARG A 201 -2.93 7.18 9.53
C ARG A 201 -1.45 7.22 9.22
N LEU A 202 -0.63 7.08 10.26
CA LEU A 202 0.81 6.93 10.15
C LEU A 202 1.16 5.45 10.30
N ASN A 203 1.73 4.85 9.26
CA ASN A 203 2.24 3.49 9.30
C ASN A 203 3.75 3.51 9.16
N ALA A 204 4.44 2.59 9.82
CA ALA A 204 5.87 2.39 9.62
C ALA A 204 6.19 0.89 9.60
N GLY A 205 7.23 0.51 8.89
CA GLY A 205 7.62 -0.88 8.80
C GLY A 205 8.98 -1.11 8.20
N THR A 206 9.39 -2.37 8.23
CA THR A 206 10.64 -2.84 7.68
C THR A 206 10.35 -4.09 6.85
N ARG A 207 10.82 -4.10 5.61
CA ARG A 207 10.83 -5.25 4.71
C ARG A 207 12.21 -5.86 4.70
N ILE A 208 12.30 -7.16 4.91
CA ILE A 208 13.53 -7.94 4.89
C ILE A 208 13.46 -8.86 3.67
N TYR A 209 14.42 -8.74 2.78
CA TYR A 209 14.55 -9.59 1.60
C TYR A 209 15.38 -10.82 2.00
N ILE A 210 14.69 -11.91 2.34
CA ILE A 210 15.33 -13.17 2.76
C ILE A 210 15.94 -13.85 1.54
N THR A 211 15.21 -13.83 0.41
CA THR A 211 15.70 -14.20 -0.91
C THR A 211 15.22 -13.17 -1.93
N PRO A 212 15.71 -13.16 -3.17
CA PRO A 212 15.18 -12.29 -4.23
C PRO A 212 13.66 -12.46 -4.46
N TYR A 213 13.12 -13.62 -4.10
CA TYR A 213 11.72 -13.99 -4.31
C TYR A 213 10.89 -13.90 -3.03
N PHE A 214 11.50 -14.02 -1.84
CA PHE A 214 10.79 -14.09 -0.56
C PHE A 214 11.11 -12.91 0.35
N GLN A 215 10.07 -12.20 0.76
CA GLN A 215 10.15 -11.00 1.56
C GLN A 215 9.32 -11.15 2.84
N LEU A 216 9.87 -10.66 3.96
CA LEU A 216 9.21 -10.61 5.25
C LEU A 216 9.07 -9.15 5.70
N ASP A 217 7.85 -8.72 5.92
CA ASP A 217 7.50 -7.38 6.36
C ASP A 217 7.05 -7.40 7.81
N LEU A 218 7.68 -6.56 8.62
CA LEU A 218 7.28 -6.25 9.98
C LEU A 218 6.81 -4.81 10.02
N ALA A 219 5.54 -4.57 10.35
CA ALA A 219 4.96 -3.24 10.28
C ALA A 219 4.10 -2.92 11.51
N MET A 220 4.00 -1.62 11.80
CA MET A 220 3.06 -1.05 12.75
C MET A 220 2.17 -0.05 12.02
N ARG A 221 0.85 -0.25 12.12
CA ARG A 221 -0.17 0.62 11.55
C ARG A 221 -0.75 1.51 12.62
N GLU A 222 -1.23 2.67 12.20
CA GLU A 222 -1.89 3.64 13.08
C GLU A 222 -1.06 4.09 14.30
N ILE A 223 0.24 4.34 14.08
CA ILE A 223 1.15 4.76 15.15
C ILE A 223 0.66 6.06 15.79
N GLY A 224 0.52 6.05 17.12
CA GLY A 224 0.04 7.20 17.89
C GLY A 224 -1.48 7.40 17.87
N ARG A 225 -2.26 6.50 17.28
CA ARG A 225 -3.74 6.52 17.36
C ARG A 225 -4.27 5.63 18.45
N ASN A 226 -5.13 6.24 19.28
CA ASN A 226 -5.94 5.61 20.30
C ASN A 226 -7.35 6.19 20.21
N GLY A 227 -8.39 5.36 20.26
CA GLY A 227 -9.77 5.82 20.20
C GLY A 227 -10.75 4.70 19.91
N LYS A 228 -11.82 5.03 19.19
CA LYS A 228 -12.81 4.06 18.71
C LYS A 228 -13.10 4.28 17.23
N PHE A 229 -13.43 3.22 16.52
CA PHE A 229 -14.06 3.29 15.20
C PHE A 229 -15.51 3.75 15.32
N ASP A 230 -16.14 4.11 14.20
CA ASP A 230 -17.52 4.61 14.15
C ASP A 230 -18.55 3.62 14.73
N ASN A 231 -18.23 2.33 14.72
CA ASN A 231 -19.08 1.28 15.31
C ASN A 231 -18.83 1.04 16.81
N GLY A 232 -17.93 1.81 17.43
CA GLY A 232 -17.59 1.71 18.85
C GLY A 232 -16.45 0.74 19.19
N ASP A 233 -15.90 0.02 18.20
CA ASP A 233 -14.77 -0.88 18.40
C ASP A 233 -13.50 -0.10 18.75
N SER A 234 -12.63 -0.69 19.57
CA SER A 234 -11.38 -0.03 19.97
C SER A 234 -10.45 0.15 18.77
N ARG A 235 -10.01 1.39 18.53
CA ARG A 235 -9.00 1.73 17.54
C ARG A 235 -7.66 1.94 18.26
N LYS A 236 -6.66 1.15 17.87
CA LYS A 236 -5.32 1.15 18.47
C LYS A 236 -4.28 0.83 17.40
N ALA A 237 -3.03 1.19 17.68
CA ALA A 237 -1.92 0.77 16.84
C ALA A 237 -1.91 -0.75 16.65
N GLU A 238 -1.78 -1.17 15.40
CA GLU A 238 -1.82 -2.57 14.99
C GLU A 238 -0.42 -3.03 14.57
N ARG A 239 -0.07 -4.27 14.93
CA ARG A 239 1.16 -4.91 14.46
C ARG A 239 0.81 -5.87 13.34
N ILE A 240 1.58 -5.80 12.27
CA ILE A 240 1.41 -6.64 11.11
C ILE A 240 2.70 -7.41 10.84
N VAL A 241 2.52 -8.69 10.53
CA VAL A 241 3.54 -9.52 9.91
C VAL A 241 3.03 -9.92 8.55
N GLN A 242 3.82 -9.69 7.51
CA GLN A 242 3.43 -10.01 6.16
C GLN A 242 4.55 -10.73 5.42
N MET A 243 4.17 -11.74 4.66
CA MET A 243 5.06 -12.53 3.83
C MET A 243 4.67 -12.33 2.38
N ARG A 244 5.66 -12.17 1.51
CA ARG A 244 5.45 -12.05 0.07
C ARG A 244 6.37 -13.03 -0.64
N TYR A 245 5.81 -13.73 -1.62
CA TYR A 245 6.55 -14.54 -2.55
C TYR A 245 6.28 -14.02 -3.96
N ASN A 246 7.33 -13.56 -4.64
CA ASN A 246 7.27 -13.00 -5.98
C ASN A 246 8.15 -13.84 -6.91
N THR A 247 7.64 -14.23 -8.06
CA THR A 247 8.41 -14.96 -9.09
C THR A 247 7.93 -14.55 -10.48
N SER A 248 8.73 -14.79 -11.52
CA SER A 248 8.28 -14.79 -12.91
C SER A 248 8.50 -16.17 -13.52
N PHE A 249 7.74 -16.50 -14.56
CA PHE A 249 7.90 -17.72 -15.34
C PHE A 249 8.47 -17.44 -16.72
#